data_AF-A0A7Y9NMP5-F1
#
_entry.id   AF-A0A7Y9NMP5-F1
#
_cell.length_a   1.000
_cell.length_b   1.000
_cell.length_c   1.000
_cell.angle_alpha   90.00
_cell.angle_beta   90.00
_cell.angle_gamma   90.00
#
_symmetry.space_group_name_H-M   'P 1'
#
loop_
_entity.id
_entity.type
_entity.pdbx_description
1 polymer ?
#
loop_
_entity_poly.entity_id
_entity_poly.type
_entity_poly.pdbx_seq_one_letter_code
_entity_poly.pdbx_strand_id
1 'polypeptide(L)'
;MADYIYLLENRLSQAQRDSLLAVREVARAKGLTVFLVGGAVRDMTSGSPVRDLDVVVQGNALKLKKDIEKAHGVITGESESGQALFVRFPGGVRMEIGSTLTVTYPKPGKPVVKAATILDDLRRRDFTANAMALSLNDGSYGLLMDPLNGVADIENRELRLVSNYGFIEDPVRMIRAARLMARLGWQMDEKTQARYETGKQEGYISAMGEFHRGYETEEIFHEEDPLRVLRKLEAEGWMKDLFPALSSAKANVTELEKLRDVQSQLQMQGVHPEAAVANFPYLTAKMSPKEVAALKKSFARQGFVHEIEALEDEAKAFAAEFSGKGAATPSQAWKLLHSAKPESILWVAHTSKNAGVQNKFKGFFTEWSQAKQRLPYALMQEMRIVPELPGYGELLDKLFFELMDGKLGTVEEMKAYLEPYSPPAPPPPVHLRRPRVAKKDAKPAKSRKKAAAGEEGGESAEALAASDTSEVQAIAPVPAKSVAAKSGAAGKVAAPVKAVAKKVEEPKKTPVTKAAAAPAKGKAVAKAPVKVAAKGVVAKASAKKAPAKTTSKTPAKKAVKAVAKKAPVKAAAKKAPAKPVKKAPAKSPAKKTAPAKKPAAAKKVAAKAAPAKKSAVKHAPAKKAVKVAPKKRR
;
A
#
# COMPACT_ATOMS: atom_id res chain seq x y z
N MET A 1 16.62 -15.26 5.66
CA MET A 1 16.33 -13.83 5.87
C MET A 1 15.68 -13.33 4.60
N ALA A 2 14.64 -12.49 4.70
CA ALA A 2 14.17 -11.77 3.52
C ALA A 2 15.22 -10.72 3.14
N ASP A 3 15.49 -10.57 1.84
CA ASP A 3 16.27 -9.43 1.36
C ASP A 3 15.34 -8.22 1.26
N TYR A 4 15.47 -7.30 2.21
CA TYR A 4 14.64 -6.10 2.26
C TYR A 4 15.10 -5.03 1.24
N ILE A 5 16.30 -5.14 0.66
CA ILE A 5 16.71 -4.34 -0.51
C ILE A 5 15.88 -4.80 -1.70
N TYR A 6 15.82 -6.12 -1.96
CA TYR A 6 14.96 -6.68 -3.00
C TYR A 6 13.47 -6.30 -2.80
N LEU A 7 12.97 -6.23 -1.55
CA LEU A 7 11.60 -5.76 -1.29
C LEU A 7 11.43 -4.26 -1.61
N LEU A 8 12.34 -3.39 -1.18
CA LEU A 8 12.31 -1.95 -1.52
C LEU A 8 12.37 -1.72 -3.03
N GLU A 9 13.15 -2.53 -3.75
CA GLU A 9 13.27 -2.49 -5.20
C GLU A 9 12.02 -3.00 -5.92
N ASN A 10 11.38 -4.08 -5.45
CA ASN A 10 10.36 -4.81 -6.23
C ASN A 10 8.92 -4.69 -5.70
N ARG A 11 8.68 -4.19 -4.49
CA ARG A 11 7.32 -3.98 -3.93
C ARG A 11 6.81 -2.55 -4.02
N LEU A 12 7.69 -1.59 -4.27
CA LEU A 12 7.33 -0.19 -4.45
C LEU A 12 7.15 0.15 -5.94
N SER A 13 6.20 1.03 -6.26
CA SER A 13 6.08 1.60 -7.60
C SER A 13 7.27 2.49 -7.95
N GLN A 14 7.50 2.78 -9.24
CA GLN A 14 8.60 3.67 -9.65
C GLN A 14 8.52 5.03 -8.93
N ALA A 15 7.35 5.67 -8.91
CA ALA A 15 7.13 6.93 -8.21
C ALA A 15 7.34 6.83 -6.68
N GLN A 16 7.05 5.69 -6.06
CA GLN A 16 7.36 5.44 -4.64
C GLN A 16 8.87 5.31 -4.41
N ARG A 17 9.61 4.65 -5.31
CA ARG A 17 11.08 4.61 -5.26
C ARG A 17 11.69 6.00 -5.45
N ASP A 18 11.23 6.75 -6.46
CA ASP A 18 11.72 8.09 -6.78
C ASP A 18 11.49 9.11 -5.64
N SER A 19 10.31 9.05 -5.00
CA SER A 19 10.02 9.91 -3.84
C SER A 19 10.82 9.52 -2.59
N LEU A 20 11.07 8.23 -2.33
CA LEU A 20 12.00 7.82 -1.26
C LEU A 20 13.43 8.27 -1.54
N LEU A 21 13.89 8.21 -2.80
CA LEU A 21 15.20 8.73 -3.20
C LEU A 21 15.27 10.25 -2.99
N ALA A 22 14.25 10.99 -3.40
CA ALA A 22 14.15 12.44 -3.18
C ALA A 22 14.27 12.82 -1.68
N VAL A 23 13.57 12.12 -0.79
CA VAL A 23 13.65 12.35 0.66
C VAL A 23 15.00 11.91 1.24
N ARG A 24 15.57 10.80 0.76
CA ARG A 24 16.92 10.33 1.15
C ARG A 24 17.99 11.35 0.79
N GLU A 25 17.96 11.96 -0.39
CA GLU A 25 18.87 13.02 -0.78
C GLU A 25 18.70 14.29 0.07
N VAL A 26 17.46 14.70 0.33
CA VAL A 26 17.16 15.83 1.23
C VAL A 26 17.66 15.56 2.66
N ALA A 27 17.52 14.34 3.18
CA ALA A 27 18.03 13.96 4.50
C ALA A 27 19.57 13.91 4.54
N ARG A 28 20.22 13.31 3.53
CA ARG A 28 21.69 13.24 3.39
C ARG A 28 22.30 14.65 3.34
N ALA A 29 21.71 15.55 2.56
CA ALA A 29 22.14 16.95 2.46
C ALA A 29 22.01 17.76 3.77
N LYS A 30 21.32 17.24 4.79
CA LYS A 30 21.22 17.82 6.14
C LYS A 30 22.00 17.03 7.21
N GLY A 31 22.64 15.91 6.83
CA GLY A 31 23.31 15.01 7.77
C GLY A 31 22.34 14.28 8.73
N LEU A 32 21.08 14.08 8.32
CA LEU A 32 20.09 13.36 9.11
C LEU A 32 20.05 11.89 8.68
N THR A 33 19.94 10.96 9.64
CA THR A 33 19.60 9.57 9.34
C THR A 33 18.10 9.44 9.05
N VAL A 34 17.76 8.56 8.11
CA VAL A 34 16.40 8.41 7.55
C VAL A 34 15.98 6.93 7.47
N PHE A 35 14.71 6.66 7.77
CA PHE A 35 14.13 5.32 7.87
C PHE A 35 12.73 5.29 7.27
N LEU A 36 12.39 4.23 6.51
CA LEU A 36 11.01 3.84 6.22
C LEU A 36 10.46 3.09 7.45
N VAL A 37 9.21 3.31 7.83
CA VAL A 37 8.62 2.75 9.06
C VAL A 37 7.15 2.34 8.85
N GLY A 38 6.48 1.92 9.93
CA GLY A 38 5.01 1.98 10.02
C GLY A 38 4.27 1.06 9.04
N GLY A 39 3.20 1.58 8.45
CA GLY A 39 2.34 0.85 7.53
C GLY A 39 3.07 0.38 6.28
N ALA A 40 4.02 1.18 5.78
CA ALA A 40 4.79 0.86 4.58
C ALA A 40 5.68 -0.38 4.76
N VAL A 41 6.38 -0.49 5.90
CA VAL A 41 7.21 -1.67 6.20
C VAL A 41 6.33 -2.90 6.45
N ARG A 42 5.20 -2.74 7.15
CA ARG A 42 4.21 -3.81 7.35
C ARG A 42 3.72 -4.38 6.03
N ASP A 43 3.15 -3.53 5.19
CA ASP A 43 2.44 -3.95 3.96
C ASP A 43 3.41 -4.56 2.94
N MET A 44 4.61 -3.99 2.82
CA MET A 44 5.69 -4.57 2.02
C MET A 44 6.13 -5.97 2.52
N THR A 45 6.15 -6.18 3.84
CA THR A 45 6.52 -7.47 4.46
C THR A 45 5.39 -8.49 4.36
N SER A 46 4.12 -8.08 4.51
CA SER A 46 2.95 -8.95 4.28
C SER A 46 2.68 -9.25 2.80
N GLY A 47 3.43 -8.62 1.90
CA GLY A 47 3.27 -8.75 0.46
C GLY A 47 2.04 -8.03 -0.11
N SER A 48 1.42 -7.15 0.68
CA SER A 48 0.30 -6.28 0.30
C SER A 48 0.79 -5.07 -0.52
N PRO A 49 -0.07 -4.41 -1.30
CA PRO A 49 0.30 -3.16 -1.97
C PRO A 49 0.65 -2.08 -0.93
N VAL A 50 1.83 -1.46 -1.05
CA VAL A 50 2.17 -0.27 -0.26
C VAL A 50 1.40 0.92 -0.84
N ARG A 51 0.63 1.60 0.00
CA ARG A 51 -0.32 2.65 -0.41
C ARG A 51 0.25 4.03 -0.10
N ASP A 52 0.81 4.14 1.10
CA ASP A 52 1.36 5.32 1.72
C ASP A 52 2.73 5.01 2.36
N LEU A 53 3.60 6.01 2.39
CA LEU A 53 4.99 5.88 2.84
C LEU A 53 5.21 6.65 4.15
N ASP A 54 5.34 5.93 5.26
CA ASP A 54 5.76 6.52 6.53
C ASP A 54 7.29 6.60 6.56
N VAL A 55 7.84 7.81 6.57
CA VAL A 55 9.29 8.07 6.67
C VAL A 55 9.56 8.83 7.94
N VAL A 56 10.61 8.45 8.68
CA VAL A 56 11.09 9.24 9.83
C VAL A 56 12.57 9.61 9.70
N VAL A 57 12.89 10.81 10.17
CA VAL A 57 14.26 11.33 10.23
C VAL A 57 14.70 11.56 11.68
N GLN A 58 15.95 11.24 11.99
CA GLN A 58 16.53 11.49 13.31
C GLN A 58 16.95 12.96 13.46
N GLY A 59 15.95 13.83 13.55
CA GLY A 59 16.09 15.27 13.59
C GLY A 59 14.75 15.95 13.83
N ASN A 60 14.52 17.09 13.16
CA ASN A 60 13.22 17.76 13.14
C ASN A 60 12.72 17.81 11.69
N ALA A 61 11.68 17.04 11.36
CA ALA A 61 11.21 16.91 9.97
C ALA A 61 10.60 18.20 9.42
N LEU A 62 9.97 19.03 10.27
CA LEU A 62 9.38 20.32 9.85
C LEU A 62 10.43 21.26 9.24
N LYS A 63 11.71 21.14 9.63
CA LYS A 63 12.83 21.89 9.02
C LYS A 63 13.16 21.47 7.58
N LEU A 64 12.66 20.33 7.10
CA LEU A 64 12.86 19.85 5.73
C LEU A 64 11.86 20.42 4.72
N LYS A 65 10.75 21.04 5.18
CA LYS A 65 9.63 21.52 4.35
C LYS A 65 10.06 22.20 3.04
N LYS A 66 10.92 23.22 3.14
CA LYS A 66 11.43 24.01 1.99
C LYS A 66 12.38 23.27 1.06
N ASP A 67 12.89 22.12 1.45
CA ASP A 67 13.80 21.30 0.64
C ASP A 67 13.05 20.10 0.02
N ILE A 68 12.01 19.61 0.70
CA ILE A 68 10.98 18.71 0.12
C ILE A 68 10.21 19.42 -1.00
N GLU A 69 9.82 20.67 -0.81
CA GLU A 69 9.16 21.52 -1.82
C GLU A 69 10.03 21.68 -3.09
N LYS A 70 11.36 21.79 -2.94
CA LYS A 70 12.31 21.81 -4.08
C LYS A 70 12.46 20.45 -4.75
N ALA A 71 12.29 19.37 -3.99
CA ALA A 71 12.31 17.99 -4.46
C ALA A 71 10.93 17.52 -5.00
N HIS A 72 10.11 18.47 -5.46
CA HIS A 72 8.78 18.27 -6.06
C HIS A 72 7.69 17.69 -5.12
N GLY A 73 7.92 17.64 -3.81
CA GLY A 73 6.91 17.25 -2.83
C GLY A 73 5.99 18.42 -2.47
N VAL A 74 4.69 18.30 -2.72
CA VAL A 74 3.66 19.29 -2.33
C VAL A 74 3.21 19.01 -0.90
N ILE A 75 3.30 20.01 -0.02
CA ILE A 75 2.88 19.87 1.38
C ILE A 75 1.35 19.98 1.48
N THR A 76 0.69 18.91 1.91
CA THR A 76 -0.78 18.84 2.07
C THR A 76 -1.25 19.14 3.51
N GLY A 77 -0.32 19.20 4.46
CA GLY A 77 -0.54 19.63 5.84
C GLY A 77 0.69 19.40 6.71
N GLU A 78 0.60 19.76 7.98
CA GLU A 78 1.67 19.52 8.97
C GLU A 78 1.10 19.29 10.37
N SER A 79 1.84 18.56 11.20
CA SER A 79 1.53 18.30 12.60
C SER A 79 2.67 18.82 13.47
N GLU A 80 2.44 19.95 14.15
CA GLU A 80 3.45 20.55 15.06
C GLU A 80 3.78 19.62 16.24
N SER A 81 2.76 18.97 16.80
CA SER A 81 2.88 18.08 17.96
C SER A 81 3.58 16.76 17.60
N GLY A 82 3.26 16.17 16.45
CA GLY A 82 3.96 14.99 15.92
C GLY A 82 5.30 15.30 15.24
N GLN A 83 5.62 16.58 15.02
CA GLN A 83 6.68 17.05 14.13
C GLN A 83 6.69 16.33 12.78
N ALA A 84 5.52 16.26 12.13
CA ALA A 84 5.33 15.56 10.86
C ALA A 84 4.88 16.49 9.74
N LEU A 85 5.35 16.22 8.51
CA LEU A 85 4.87 16.84 7.28
C LEU A 85 4.05 15.82 6.49
N PHE A 86 2.87 16.22 6.01
CA PHE A 86 2.10 15.42 5.06
C PHE A 86 2.43 15.90 3.64
N VAL A 87 2.85 14.98 2.77
CA VAL A 87 3.44 15.30 1.47
C VAL A 87 2.80 14.45 0.37
N ARG A 88 2.45 15.11 -0.74
CA ARG A 88 2.06 14.51 -2.01
C ARG A 88 3.24 14.63 -2.97
N PHE A 89 3.78 13.50 -3.42
CA PHE A 89 4.80 13.47 -4.48
C PHE A 89 4.17 13.17 -5.85
N PRO A 90 4.89 13.43 -6.96
CA PRO A 90 4.44 13.08 -8.31
C PRO A 90 4.05 11.61 -8.44
N GLY A 91 3.18 11.29 -9.41
CA GLY A 91 2.64 9.93 -9.56
C GLY A 91 1.66 9.51 -8.46
N GLY A 92 1.06 10.47 -7.74
CA GLY A 92 0.02 10.20 -6.74
C GLY A 92 0.53 9.62 -5.43
N VAL A 93 1.83 9.71 -5.11
CA VAL A 93 2.38 9.09 -3.90
C VAL A 93 2.04 9.91 -2.65
N ARG A 94 1.57 9.22 -1.60
CA ARG A 94 1.32 9.78 -0.26
C ARG A 94 2.50 9.48 0.65
N MET A 95 3.04 10.50 1.32
CA MET A 95 4.15 10.32 2.26
C MET A 95 3.93 11.15 3.53
N GLU A 96 4.17 10.54 4.69
CA GLU A 96 4.25 11.23 5.98
C GLU A 96 5.72 11.26 6.41
N ILE A 97 6.28 12.45 6.63
CA ILE A 97 7.69 12.64 7.01
C ILE A 97 7.75 13.17 8.45
N GLY A 98 8.01 12.28 9.41
CA GLY A 98 8.04 12.57 10.84
C GLY A 98 9.45 12.69 11.44
N SER A 99 9.56 13.29 12.63
CA SER A 99 10.74 13.16 13.49
C SER A 99 10.76 11.80 14.23
N THR A 100 11.93 11.26 14.57
CA THR A 100 12.03 10.18 15.58
C THR A 100 11.87 10.75 16.99
N LEU A 101 10.85 10.30 17.72
CA LEU A 101 10.39 10.92 18.96
C LEU A 101 10.15 9.88 20.06
N THR A 102 10.46 10.26 21.29
CA THR A 102 9.91 9.62 22.49
C THR A 102 8.75 10.46 22.99
N VAL A 103 7.66 9.78 23.37
CA VAL A 103 6.51 10.40 23.99
C VAL A 103 6.36 9.86 25.41
N THR A 104 6.27 10.74 26.40
CA THR A 104 5.79 10.40 27.73
C THR A 104 4.37 10.90 27.91
N TYR A 105 3.55 10.19 28.69
CA TYR A 105 2.16 10.55 28.97
C TYR A 105 1.97 10.84 30.47
N PRO A 106 2.23 12.06 30.96
CA PRO A 106 1.96 12.43 32.35
C PRO A 106 0.48 12.34 32.73
N LYS A 107 -0.41 12.39 31.73
CA LYS A 107 -1.86 12.13 31.84
C LYS A 107 -2.33 11.43 30.54
N PRO A 108 -3.37 10.55 30.59
CA PRO A 108 -3.97 9.95 29.40
C PRO A 108 -4.30 10.96 28.31
N GLY A 109 -4.00 10.65 27.05
CA GLY A 109 -4.25 11.53 25.90
C GLY A 109 -3.46 12.85 25.87
N LYS A 110 -2.54 13.09 26.81
CA LYS A 110 -1.74 14.33 26.89
C LYS A 110 -0.24 14.03 26.76
N PRO A 111 0.26 13.86 25.52
CA PRO A 111 1.66 13.54 25.25
C PRO A 111 2.60 14.72 25.55
N VAL A 112 3.79 14.41 26.07
CA VAL A 112 4.96 15.29 26.11
C VAL A 112 6.03 14.69 25.22
N VAL A 113 6.46 15.46 24.23
CA VAL A 113 7.22 14.99 23.07
C VAL A 113 8.69 15.42 23.17
N LYS A 114 9.63 14.51 22.88
CA LYS A 114 11.08 14.77 22.87
C LYS A 114 11.74 14.05 21.68
N ALA A 115 12.81 14.63 21.12
CA ALA A 115 13.64 13.96 20.12
C ALA A 115 14.30 12.70 20.70
N ALA A 116 14.38 11.63 19.91
CA ALA A 116 14.86 10.32 20.37
C ALA A 116 15.52 9.48 19.27
N THR A 117 15.96 8.27 19.62
CA THR A 117 16.48 7.30 18.64
C THR A 117 15.33 6.61 17.89
N ILE A 118 15.65 5.99 16.75
CA ILE A 118 14.69 5.16 16.01
C ILE A 118 14.14 4.01 16.88
N LEU A 119 14.96 3.38 17.73
CA LEU A 119 14.50 2.27 18.58
C LEU A 119 13.49 2.71 19.65
N ASP A 120 13.53 3.97 20.07
CA ASP A 120 12.58 4.53 21.03
C ASP A 120 11.31 5.03 20.33
N ASP A 121 11.46 5.54 19.09
CA ASP A 121 10.33 5.86 18.22
C ASP A 121 9.48 4.62 17.89
N LEU A 122 10.11 3.48 17.62
CA LEU A 122 9.40 2.22 17.41
C LEU A 122 8.66 1.76 18.68
N ARG A 123 9.26 1.94 19.87
CA ARG A 123 8.63 1.55 21.16
C ARG A 123 7.44 2.43 21.59
N ARG A 124 7.22 3.60 20.98
CA ARG A 124 6.02 4.43 21.23
C ARG A 124 4.87 4.19 20.24
N ARG A 125 5.04 3.31 19.24
CA ARG A 125 4.03 3.02 18.21
C ARG A 125 2.88 2.18 18.77
N ASP A 126 1.89 1.93 17.92
CA ASP A 126 0.62 1.32 18.30
C ASP A 126 0.70 -0.21 18.36
N PHE A 127 0.99 -0.86 17.23
CA PHE A 127 1.06 -2.30 17.09
C PHE A 127 2.46 -2.74 16.65
N THR A 128 2.89 -3.91 17.09
CA THR A 128 4.24 -4.45 16.81
C THR A 128 4.53 -4.57 15.31
N ALA A 129 3.55 -5.00 14.51
CA ALA A 129 3.63 -5.03 13.06
C ALA A 129 3.83 -3.64 12.40
N ASN A 130 3.46 -2.55 13.07
CA ASN A 130 3.74 -1.17 12.64
C ASN A 130 5.03 -0.60 13.29
N ALA A 131 5.62 -1.33 14.23
CA ALA A 131 6.75 -0.90 15.06
C ALA A 131 8.10 -1.43 14.54
N MET A 132 8.23 -1.50 13.21
CA MET A 132 9.46 -1.85 12.49
C MET A 132 9.99 -0.66 11.70
N ALA A 133 11.29 -0.66 11.42
CA ALA A 133 11.93 0.27 10.49
C ALA A 133 12.81 -0.44 9.46
N LEU A 134 12.95 0.16 8.29
CA LEU A 134 14.01 -0.12 7.32
C LEU A 134 14.88 1.12 7.17
N SER A 135 16.19 0.98 7.39
CA SER A 135 17.13 2.07 7.17
C SER A 135 17.24 2.40 5.68
N LEU A 136 17.18 3.70 5.36
CA LEU A 136 17.37 4.23 4.01
C LEU A 136 18.75 4.92 3.86
N ASN A 137 19.65 4.72 4.84
CA ASN A 137 20.98 5.32 4.91
C ASN A 137 22.01 4.51 4.11
N ASP A 138 22.99 5.17 3.51
CA ASP A 138 23.85 4.54 2.48
C ASP A 138 24.64 3.32 2.97
N GLY A 139 25.19 3.38 4.19
CA GLY A 139 25.94 2.27 4.81
C GLY A 139 25.07 1.20 5.48
N SER A 140 23.75 1.29 5.39
CA SER A 140 22.81 0.34 6.02
C SER A 140 21.48 0.25 5.27
N TYR A 141 21.48 0.46 3.96
CA TYR A 141 20.26 0.49 3.14
C TYR A 141 19.56 -0.87 3.18
N GLY A 142 18.26 -0.89 3.47
CA GLY A 142 17.48 -2.13 3.64
C GLY A 142 17.71 -2.86 4.96
N LEU A 143 18.49 -2.32 5.92
CA LEU A 143 18.63 -2.94 7.24
C LEU A 143 17.32 -2.84 8.02
N LEU A 144 16.70 -4.01 8.32
CA LEU A 144 15.54 -4.11 9.19
C LEU A 144 15.91 -3.86 10.65
N MET A 145 15.08 -3.06 11.32
CA MET A 145 15.08 -2.86 12.76
C MET A 145 13.69 -3.25 13.29
N ASP A 146 13.57 -4.47 13.79
CA ASP A 146 12.36 -4.97 14.47
C ASP A 146 12.69 -5.28 15.95
N PRO A 147 12.52 -4.31 16.87
CA PRO A 147 12.81 -4.49 18.28
C PRO A 147 11.70 -5.22 19.07
N LEU A 148 10.61 -5.63 18.42
CA LEU A 148 9.39 -6.12 19.09
C LEU A 148 8.83 -7.43 18.50
N ASN A 149 9.52 -7.99 17.50
CA ASN A 149 9.16 -9.20 16.75
C ASN A 149 7.86 -9.06 15.93
N GLY A 150 7.65 -7.87 15.37
CA GLY A 150 6.54 -7.54 14.49
C GLY A 150 6.46 -8.43 13.24
N VAL A 151 7.59 -8.90 12.69
CA VAL A 151 7.57 -9.83 11.54
C VAL A 151 6.77 -11.10 11.84
N ALA A 152 6.92 -11.69 13.03
CA ALA A 152 6.18 -12.89 13.41
C ALA A 152 4.67 -12.61 13.61
N ASP A 153 4.30 -11.42 14.08
CA ASP A 153 2.89 -11.03 14.18
C ASP A 153 2.26 -10.86 12.78
N ILE A 154 3.03 -10.43 11.78
CA ILE A 154 2.60 -10.40 10.37
C ILE A 154 2.39 -11.82 9.82
N GLU A 155 3.31 -12.76 10.11
CA GLU A 155 3.19 -14.17 9.72
C GLU A 155 1.95 -14.82 10.35
N ASN A 156 1.69 -14.56 11.64
CA ASN A 156 0.50 -15.02 12.36
C ASN A 156 -0.79 -14.30 11.96
N ARG A 157 -0.70 -13.09 11.37
CA ARG A 157 -1.82 -12.16 11.08
C ARG A 157 -2.51 -11.63 12.35
N GLU A 158 -1.69 -11.22 13.31
CA GLU A 158 -2.08 -10.74 14.63
C GLU A 158 -1.76 -9.25 14.82
N LEU A 159 -2.68 -8.53 15.46
CA LEU A 159 -2.51 -7.14 15.90
C LEU A 159 -2.21 -7.15 17.40
N ARG A 160 -0.92 -7.19 17.73
CA ARG A 160 -0.40 -7.15 19.11
C ARG A 160 0.04 -5.73 19.47
N LEU A 161 -0.41 -5.21 20.63
CA LEU A 161 0.02 -3.90 21.13
C LEU A 161 1.52 -3.86 21.45
N VAL A 162 2.15 -2.71 21.23
CA VAL A 162 3.53 -2.42 21.68
C VAL A 162 3.62 -2.27 23.20
N SER A 163 2.67 -1.55 23.80
CA SER A 163 2.59 -1.30 25.25
C SER A 163 1.29 -1.88 25.81
N ASN A 164 1.36 -2.56 26.95
CA ASN A 164 0.18 -3.01 27.72
C ASN A 164 -0.77 -1.86 28.12
N TYR A 165 -0.27 -0.62 28.10
CA TYR A 165 -1.01 0.60 28.42
C TYR A 165 -1.36 1.42 27.17
N GLY A 166 -1.12 0.91 25.95
CA GLY A 166 -1.20 1.68 24.70
C GLY A 166 -2.54 2.39 24.45
N PHE A 167 -3.68 1.76 24.82
CA PHE A 167 -5.01 2.39 24.71
C PHE A 167 -5.29 3.45 25.80
N ILE A 168 -4.54 3.46 26.91
CA ILE A 168 -4.62 4.46 27.99
C ILE A 168 -3.70 5.64 27.67
N GLU A 169 -2.50 5.36 27.16
CA GLU A 169 -1.56 6.34 26.62
C GLU A 169 -2.25 7.18 25.52
N ASP A 170 -2.79 6.49 24.51
CA ASP A 170 -3.26 7.09 23.25
C ASP A 170 -4.52 6.38 22.73
N PRO A 171 -5.72 6.83 23.15
CA PRO A 171 -6.98 6.15 22.85
C PRO A 171 -7.35 6.03 21.36
N VAL A 172 -6.75 6.84 20.48
CA VAL A 172 -6.96 6.74 19.02
C VAL A 172 -6.59 5.35 18.48
N ARG A 173 -5.66 4.66 19.16
CA ARG A 173 -5.23 3.30 18.81
C ARG A 173 -6.38 2.29 18.85
N MET A 174 -7.44 2.54 19.60
CA MET A 174 -8.64 1.69 19.61
C MET A 174 -9.39 1.76 18.28
N ILE A 175 -9.60 2.98 17.77
CA ILE A 175 -10.21 3.22 16.46
C ILE A 175 -9.30 2.65 15.35
N ARG A 176 -7.99 2.87 15.48
CA ARG A 176 -6.99 2.34 14.54
C ARG A 176 -6.92 0.81 14.54
N ALA A 177 -7.11 0.15 15.69
CA ALA A 177 -7.25 -1.31 15.76
C ALA A 177 -8.46 -1.77 14.94
N ALA A 178 -9.62 -1.12 15.12
CA ALA A 178 -10.83 -1.44 14.37
C ALA A 178 -10.68 -1.21 12.85
N ARG A 179 -9.98 -0.14 12.44
CA ARG A 179 -9.62 0.14 11.04
C ARG A 179 -8.66 -0.90 10.47
N LEU A 180 -7.59 -1.25 11.19
CA LEU A 180 -6.59 -2.23 10.74
C LEU A 180 -7.18 -3.66 10.68
N MET A 181 -8.03 -4.06 11.62
CA MET A 181 -8.80 -5.32 11.51
C MET A 181 -9.67 -5.34 10.25
N ALA A 182 -10.34 -4.23 9.92
CA ALA A 182 -11.15 -4.15 8.71
C ALA A 182 -10.29 -4.22 7.43
N ARG A 183 -9.22 -3.43 7.35
CA ARG A 183 -8.27 -3.36 6.21
C ARG A 183 -7.58 -4.69 5.97
N LEU A 184 -6.90 -5.22 6.98
CA LEU A 184 -5.99 -6.37 6.86
C LEU A 184 -6.70 -7.73 7.02
N GLY A 185 -7.88 -7.75 7.65
CA GLY A 185 -8.56 -9.00 8.04
C GLY A 185 -7.88 -9.76 9.19
N TRP A 186 -6.96 -9.10 9.89
CA TRP A 186 -6.21 -9.65 11.04
C TRP A 186 -7.04 -9.59 12.32
N GLN A 187 -6.68 -10.39 13.32
CA GLN A 187 -7.31 -10.39 14.64
C GLN A 187 -6.39 -9.76 15.68
N MET A 188 -6.90 -9.30 16.81
CA MET A 188 -6.04 -8.89 17.94
C MET A 188 -5.55 -10.13 18.70
N ASP A 189 -4.32 -10.08 19.22
CA ASP A 189 -3.84 -11.05 20.22
C ASP A 189 -4.77 -11.02 21.46
N GLU A 190 -4.92 -12.15 22.16
CA GLU A 190 -5.84 -12.27 23.31
C GLU A 190 -5.68 -11.16 24.35
N LYS A 191 -4.43 -10.78 24.66
CA LYS A 191 -4.14 -9.72 25.64
C LYS A 191 -4.52 -8.35 25.10
N THR A 192 -4.27 -8.13 23.81
CA THR A 192 -4.64 -6.91 23.10
C THR A 192 -6.16 -6.75 22.99
N GLN A 193 -6.91 -7.82 22.68
CA GLN A 193 -8.38 -7.81 22.69
C GLN A 193 -8.92 -7.55 24.11
N ALA A 194 -8.36 -8.18 25.14
CA ALA A 194 -8.78 -7.94 26.52
C ALA A 194 -8.60 -6.46 26.92
N ARG A 195 -7.46 -5.83 26.56
CA ARG A 195 -7.21 -4.40 26.80
C ARG A 195 -8.15 -3.50 25.99
N TYR A 196 -8.52 -3.90 24.77
CA TYR A 196 -9.47 -3.18 23.92
C TYR A 196 -10.86 -3.15 24.56
N GLU A 197 -11.37 -4.29 25.05
CA GLU A 197 -12.67 -4.32 25.73
C GLU A 197 -12.65 -3.56 27.07
N THR A 198 -11.57 -3.65 27.86
CA THR A 198 -11.40 -2.80 29.06
C THR A 198 -11.48 -1.32 28.70
N GLY A 199 -10.79 -0.87 27.66
CA GLY A 199 -10.83 0.54 27.24
C GLY A 199 -12.18 1.00 26.70
N LYS A 200 -13.00 0.09 26.15
CA LYS A 200 -14.39 0.38 25.75
C LYS A 200 -15.29 0.52 26.97
N GLN A 201 -15.10 -0.31 27.99
CA GLN A 201 -15.88 -0.29 29.24
C GLN A 201 -15.52 0.91 30.13
N GLU A 202 -14.22 1.25 30.24
CA GLU A 202 -13.72 2.37 31.03
C GLU A 202 -13.73 3.71 30.27
N GLY A 203 -14.12 3.72 28.99
CA GLY A 203 -14.38 4.94 28.21
C GLY A 203 -13.13 5.76 27.84
N TYR A 204 -11.98 5.11 27.65
CA TYR A 204 -10.69 5.79 27.37
C TYR A 204 -10.75 6.75 26.18
N ILE A 205 -11.61 6.47 25.19
CA ILE A 205 -11.79 7.29 23.98
C ILE A 205 -12.17 8.76 24.29
N SER A 206 -12.74 9.02 25.47
CA SER A 206 -13.05 10.38 25.96
C SER A 206 -11.82 11.31 26.06
N ALA A 207 -10.60 10.76 26.15
CA ALA A 207 -9.36 11.52 26.15
C ALA A 207 -8.75 11.74 24.74
N MET A 208 -9.44 11.35 23.65
CA MET A 208 -8.98 11.55 22.27
C MET A 208 -9.10 13.02 21.84
N GLY A 209 -7.96 13.64 21.50
CA GLY A 209 -7.89 15.01 20.97
C GLY A 209 -8.45 15.18 19.55
N GLU A 210 -8.84 16.41 19.21
CA GLU A 210 -9.52 16.76 17.95
C GLU A 210 -8.70 16.43 16.70
N PHE A 211 -7.38 16.64 16.72
CA PHE A 211 -6.50 16.30 15.59
C PHE A 211 -6.50 14.80 15.27
N HIS A 212 -6.47 13.93 16.30
CA HIS A 212 -6.55 12.48 16.12
C HIS A 212 -7.92 12.03 15.60
N ARG A 213 -9.00 12.68 16.07
CA ARG A 213 -10.36 12.48 15.58
C ARG A 213 -10.48 12.83 14.10
N GLY A 214 -9.93 13.98 13.70
CA GLY A 214 -9.86 14.41 12.31
C GLY A 214 -9.07 13.44 11.42
N TYR A 215 -7.87 13.10 11.85
CA TYR A 215 -6.96 12.18 11.14
C TYR A 215 -7.59 10.80 10.90
N GLU A 216 -8.11 10.12 11.92
CA GLU A 216 -8.73 8.80 11.68
C GLU A 216 -10.05 8.88 10.91
N THR A 217 -10.78 10.00 10.95
CA THR A 217 -11.98 10.20 10.10
C THR A 217 -11.59 10.38 8.64
N GLU A 218 -10.52 11.12 8.37
CA GLU A 218 -9.93 11.32 7.04
C GLU A 218 -9.39 10.00 6.47
N GLU A 219 -8.66 9.23 7.27
CA GLU A 219 -8.09 7.93 6.87
C GLU A 219 -9.15 6.92 6.38
N ILE A 220 -10.41 7.00 6.82
CA ILE A 220 -11.50 6.14 6.29
C ILE A 220 -11.61 6.30 4.76
N PHE A 221 -11.52 7.53 4.25
CA PHE A 221 -11.62 7.81 2.81
C PHE A 221 -10.40 7.29 2.04
N HIS A 222 -9.25 7.29 2.70
CA HIS A 222 -7.99 6.74 2.22
C HIS A 222 -7.86 5.23 2.43
N GLU A 223 -8.88 4.47 2.85
CA GLU A 223 -8.83 2.99 2.83
C GLU A 223 -9.24 2.42 1.46
N GLU A 224 -8.74 1.22 1.13
CA GLU A 224 -9.01 0.57 -0.17
C GLU A 224 -10.48 0.17 -0.32
N ASP A 225 -11.09 -0.24 0.79
CA ASP A 225 -12.52 -0.47 0.91
C ASP A 225 -13.05 0.43 2.05
N PRO A 226 -13.32 1.71 1.77
CA PRO A 226 -13.72 2.67 2.78
C PRO A 226 -15.08 2.32 3.39
N LEU A 227 -15.93 1.63 2.62
CA LEU A 227 -17.26 1.19 3.03
C LEU A 227 -17.19 0.03 4.03
N ARG A 228 -16.30 -0.95 3.82
CA ARG A 228 -15.99 -2.03 4.76
C ARG A 228 -15.41 -1.49 6.08
N VAL A 229 -14.51 -0.52 6.00
CA VAL A 229 -13.92 0.14 7.18
C VAL A 229 -14.97 0.93 7.95
N LEU A 230 -15.75 1.77 7.26
CA LEU A 230 -16.85 2.55 7.86
C LEU A 230 -17.87 1.61 8.55
N ARG A 231 -18.28 0.52 7.91
CA ARG A 231 -19.19 -0.49 8.51
C ARG A 231 -18.60 -1.13 9.78
N LYS A 232 -17.30 -1.41 9.83
CA LYS A 232 -16.64 -1.94 11.06
C LYS A 232 -16.59 -0.89 12.16
N LEU A 233 -16.27 0.37 11.84
CA LEU A 233 -16.27 1.47 12.81
C LEU A 233 -17.67 1.80 13.33
N GLU A 234 -18.71 1.68 12.49
CA GLU A 234 -20.11 1.75 12.93
C GLU A 234 -20.48 0.60 13.87
N ALA A 235 -20.13 -0.65 13.52
CA ALA A 235 -20.44 -1.83 14.32
C ALA A 235 -19.72 -1.86 15.68
N GLU A 236 -18.50 -1.30 15.77
CA GLU A 236 -17.79 -1.08 17.04
C GLU A 236 -18.34 0.09 17.87
N GLY A 237 -19.11 0.99 17.25
CA GLY A 237 -19.69 2.19 17.85
C GLY A 237 -18.87 3.48 17.65
N TRP A 238 -17.64 3.38 17.11
CA TRP A 238 -16.66 4.47 17.02
C TRP A 238 -17.08 5.68 16.19
N MET A 239 -18.06 5.57 15.29
CA MET A 239 -18.56 6.74 14.54
C MET A 239 -19.18 7.81 15.45
N LYS A 240 -19.57 7.48 16.69
CA LYS A 240 -19.97 8.45 17.72
C LYS A 240 -18.81 9.37 18.14
N ASP A 241 -17.61 8.81 18.21
CA ASP A 241 -16.38 9.47 18.63
C ASP A 241 -15.57 10.04 17.46
N LEU A 242 -15.83 9.62 16.22
CA LEU A 242 -15.30 10.25 15.01
C LEU A 242 -16.22 11.38 14.52
N PHE A 243 -17.20 11.03 13.70
CA PHE A 243 -18.12 11.98 13.07
C PHE A 243 -19.51 11.34 12.93
N PRO A 244 -20.45 11.55 13.88
CA PRO A 244 -21.72 10.81 13.97
C PRO A 244 -22.62 10.91 12.73
N ALA A 245 -22.42 11.93 11.91
CA ALA A 245 -23.16 12.18 10.68
C ALA A 245 -22.63 11.42 9.45
N LEU A 246 -21.45 10.80 9.53
CA LEU A 246 -20.88 9.94 8.48
C LEU A 246 -21.27 8.48 8.78
N SER A 247 -21.95 7.83 7.83
CA SER A 247 -22.54 6.50 8.03
C SER A 247 -22.67 5.75 6.72
N SER A 248 -22.49 4.42 6.72
CA SER A 248 -22.64 3.60 5.52
C SER A 248 -24.08 3.59 4.98
N ALA A 249 -25.07 3.89 5.83
CA ALA A 249 -26.46 4.10 5.41
C ALA A 249 -26.65 5.39 4.58
N LYS A 250 -25.79 6.40 4.78
CA LYS A 250 -25.77 7.64 3.98
C LYS A 250 -24.94 7.53 2.68
N ALA A 251 -24.12 6.49 2.54
CA ALA A 251 -23.32 6.27 1.34
C ALA A 251 -24.18 5.81 0.13
N ASN A 252 -23.62 6.00 -1.07
CA ASN A 252 -24.09 5.43 -2.32
C ASN A 252 -23.23 4.21 -2.71
N VAL A 253 -23.63 3.05 -2.18
CA VAL A 253 -22.90 1.78 -2.33
C VAL A 253 -22.70 1.39 -3.79
N THR A 254 -23.74 1.50 -4.63
CA THR A 254 -23.70 1.05 -6.04
C THR A 254 -22.71 1.84 -6.90
N GLU A 255 -22.50 3.13 -6.63
CA GLU A 255 -21.49 3.90 -7.37
C GLU A 255 -20.07 3.71 -6.80
N LEU A 256 -19.91 3.46 -5.49
CA LEU A 256 -18.62 3.05 -4.90
C LEU A 256 -18.12 1.71 -5.48
N GLU A 257 -19.02 0.74 -5.66
CA GLU A 257 -18.70 -0.56 -6.26
C GLU A 257 -18.19 -0.38 -7.70
N LYS A 258 -18.96 0.34 -8.55
CA LYS A 258 -18.54 0.68 -9.93
C LYS A 258 -17.25 1.51 -9.99
N LEU A 259 -17.03 2.43 -9.05
CA LEU A 259 -15.82 3.25 -8.98
C LEU A 259 -14.59 2.37 -8.73
N ARG A 260 -14.72 1.36 -7.86
CA ARG A 260 -13.67 0.36 -7.62
C ARG A 260 -13.43 -0.52 -8.86
N ASP A 261 -14.47 -0.94 -9.57
CA ASP A 261 -14.32 -1.67 -10.83
C ASP A 261 -13.52 -0.87 -11.88
N VAL A 262 -13.85 0.42 -12.05
CA VAL A 262 -13.13 1.33 -12.97
C VAL A 262 -11.69 1.59 -12.49
N GLN A 263 -11.47 1.74 -11.18
CA GLN A 263 -10.13 1.84 -10.61
C GLN A 263 -9.30 0.59 -10.91
N SER A 264 -9.85 -0.61 -10.73
CA SER A 264 -9.16 -1.87 -11.04
C SER A 264 -8.85 -2.00 -12.54
N GLN A 265 -9.76 -1.57 -13.42
CA GLN A 265 -9.51 -1.54 -14.87
C GLN A 265 -8.40 -0.56 -15.27
N LEU A 266 -8.32 0.61 -14.64
CA LEU A 266 -7.21 1.57 -14.84
C LEU A 266 -5.87 1.01 -14.34
N GLN A 267 -5.86 0.38 -13.16
CA GLN A 267 -4.66 -0.22 -12.57
C GLN A 267 -4.08 -1.35 -13.43
N MET A 268 -4.93 -2.16 -14.08
CA MET A 268 -4.49 -3.19 -15.04
C MET A 268 -3.84 -2.61 -16.31
N GLN A 269 -4.07 -1.33 -16.62
CA GLN A 269 -3.41 -0.62 -17.74
C GLN A 269 -2.19 0.22 -17.29
N GLY A 270 -1.82 0.18 -16.00
CA GLY A 270 -0.70 0.95 -15.44
C GLY A 270 -1.05 2.36 -14.95
N VAL A 271 -2.33 2.75 -14.94
CA VAL A 271 -2.79 4.01 -14.36
C VAL A 271 -3.26 3.73 -12.93
N HIS A 272 -2.56 4.26 -11.93
CA HIS A 272 -2.77 3.95 -10.51
C HIS A 272 -3.37 5.14 -9.72
N PRO A 273 -4.69 5.41 -9.81
CA PRO A 273 -5.31 6.55 -9.14
C PRO A 273 -5.61 6.28 -7.66
N GLU A 274 -5.45 7.31 -6.83
CA GLU A 274 -5.93 7.26 -5.44
C GLU A 274 -7.43 7.56 -5.38
N ALA A 275 -8.24 6.52 -5.14
CA ALA A 275 -9.70 6.66 -5.10
C ALA A 275 -10.25 7.54 -3.97
N ALA A 276 -9.44 7.95 -2.97
CA ALA A 276 -9.92 8.67 -1.78
C ALA A 276 -10.74 9.93 -2.11
N VAL A 277 -10.28 10.71 -3.10
CA VAL A 277 -10.93 11.94 -3.55
C VAL A 277 -12.28 11.64 -4.23
N ALA A 278 -12.32 10.59 -5.06
CA ALA A 278 -13.52 10.14 -5.78
C ALA A 278 -14.51 9.37 -4.87
N ASN A 279 -14.03 8.71 -3.81
CA ASN A 279 -14.83 8.02 -2.80
C ASN A 279 -15.66 9.02 -1.97
N PHE A 280 -15.10 10.21 -1.69
CA PHE A 280 -15.71 11.23 -0.84
C PHE A 280 -17.18 11.55 -1.20
N PRO A 281 -17.53 12.02 -2.42
CA PRO A 281 -18.90 12.39 -2.76
C PRO A 281 -19.90 11.22 -2.63
N TYR A 282 -19.47 9.98 -2.87
CA TYR A 282 -20.34 8.82 -2.74
C TYR A 282 -20.50 8.34 -1.29
N LEU A 283 -19.47 8.46 -0.44
CA LEU A 283 -19.59 8.19 1.00
C LEU A 283 -20.47 9.24 1.70
N THR A 284 -20.40 10.50 1.27
CA THR A 284 -21.22 11.59 1.82
C THR A 284 -22.57 11.79 1.11
N ALA A 285 -22.97 10.89 0.20
CA ALA A 285 -24.05 11.14 -0.78
C ALA A 285 -25.41 11.58 -0.22
N LYS A 286 -25.77 11.14 1.00
CA LYS A 286 -27.03 11.52 1.69
C LYS A 286 -26.79 12.39 2.92
N MET A 287 -25.64 13.04 3.03
CA MET A 287 -25.35 14.05 4.06
C MET A 287 -25.82 15.43 3.59
N SER A 288 -26.29 16.26 4.52
CA SER A 288 -26.61 17.65 4.23
C SER A 288 -25.34 18.48 3.96
N PRO A 289 -25.40 19.56 3.15
CA PRO A 289 -24.24 20.39 2.86
C PRO A 289 -23.53 20.95 4.11
N LYS A 290 -24.28 21.19 5.20
CA LYS A 290 -23.74 21.61 6.50
C LYS A 290 -22.91 20.52 7.18
N GLU A 291 -23.35 19.26 7.14
CA GLU A 291 -22.58 18.12 7.64
C GLU A 291 -21.32 17.88 6.81
N VAL A 292 -21.41 18.00 5.47
CA VAL A 292 -20.25 17.83 4.57
C VAL A 292 -19.19 18.93 4.80
N ALA A 293 -19.61 20.19 4.97
CA ALA A 293 -18.69 21.28 5.30
C ALA A 293 -18.03 21.12 6.68
N ALA A 294 -18.78 20.62 7.67
CA ALA A 294 -18.24 20.32 9.00
C ALA A 294 -17.24 19.15 8.96
N LEU A 295 -17.51 18.11 8.15
CA LEU A 295 -16.59 16.98 7.94
C LEU A 295 -15.27 17.44 7.31
N LYS A 296 -15.33 18.21 6.21
CA LYS A 296 -14.14 18.81 5.58
C LYS A 296 -13.30 19.63 6.56
N LYS A 297 -13.95 20.47 7.38
CA LYS A 297 -13.28 21.25 8.41
C LYS A 297 -12.60 20.40 9.50
N SER A 298 -13.08 19.17 9.73
CA SER A 298 -12.48 18.27 10.72
C SER A 298 -11.23 17.53 10.23
N PHE A 299 -10.97 17.46 8.92
CA PHE A 299 -9.82 16.74 8.36
C PHE A 299 -8.47 17.38 8.75
N ALA A 300 -7.47 16.53 9.01
CA ALA A 300 -6.14 16.95 9.44
C ALA A 300 -5.31 17.53 8.28
N ARG A 301 -5.50 17.01 7.05
CA ARG A 301 -4.79 17.44 5.84
C ARG A 301 -5.71 18.30 4.98
N GLN A 302 -5.65 19.62 5.16
CA GLN A 302 -6.48 20.54 4.37
C GLN A 302 -6.17 20.51 2.86
N GLY A 303 -4.98 20.02 2.46
CA GLY A 303 -4.70 19.69 1.05
C GLY A 303 -5.66 18.67 0.44
N PHE A 304 -6.11 17.66 1.20
CA PHE A 304 -7.12 16.69 0.74
C PHE A 304 -8.50 17.35 0.55
N VAL A 305 -8.85 18.35 1.36
CA VAL A 305 -10.07 19.16 1.16
C VAL A 305 -10.00 19.93 -0.16
N HIS A 306 -8.84 20.50 -0.50
CA HIS A 306 -8.63 21.16 -1.79
C HIS A 306 -8.65 20.17 -2.97
N GLU A 307 -8.10 18.96 -2.83
CA GLU A 307 -8.22 17.90 -3.84
C GLU A 307 -9.68 17.51 -4.10
N ILE A 308 -10.50 17.36 -3.03
CA ILE A 308 -11.95 17.09 -3.14
C ILE A 308 -12.69 18.23 -3.85
N GLU A 309 -12.29 19.48 -3.64
CA GLU A 309 -12.93 20.65 -4.25
C GLU A 309 -12.50 20.90 -5.69
N ALA A 310 -11.26 20.56 -6.04
CA ALA A 310 -10.74 20.66 -7.40
C ALA A 310 -11.23 19.52 -8.32
N LEU A 311 -11.54 18.34 -7.78
CA LEU A 311 -11.81 17.10 -8.54
C LEU A 311 -12.77 17.31 -9.73
N GLU A 312 -13.91 17.96 -9.50
CA GLU A 312 -14.90 18.18 -10.54
C GLU A 312 -14.39 19.05 -11.70
N ASP A 313 -13.63 20.11 -11.41
CA ASP A 313 -13.20 21.10 -12.39
C ASP A 313 -11.93 20.66 -13.11
N GLU A 314 -11.00 19.98 -12.42
CA GLU A 314 -9.91 19.23 -13.04
C GLU A 314 -10.45 18.17 -14.02
N ALA A 315 -11.47 17.43 -13.60
CA ALA A 315 -12.11 16.42 -14.44
C ALA A 315 -12.88 17.03 -15.63
N LYS A 316 -13.54 18.18 -15.47
CA LYS A 316 -14.16 18.90 -16.60
C LYS A 316 -13.10 19.36 -17.61
N ALA A 317 -11.96 19.88 -17.15
CA ALA A 317 -10.85 20.26 -18.01
C ALA A 317 -10.26 19.06 -18.75
N PHE A 318 -9.94 17.97 -18.04
CA PHE A 318 -9.46 16.73 -18.65
C PHE A 318 -10.47 16.13 -19.64
N ALA A 319 -11.77 16.11 -19.33
CA ALA A 319 -12.81 15.63 -20.25
C ALA A 319 -12.94 16.50 -21.51
N ALA A 320 -12.72 17.82 -21.40
CA ALA A 320 -12.70 18.72 -22.56
C ALA A 320 -11.49 18.45 -23.47
N GLU A 321 -10.29 18.27 -22.90
CA GLU A 321 -9.08 17.95 -23.66
C GLU A 321 -9.17 16.55 -24.29
N PHE A 322 -9.56 15.54 -23.52
CA PHE A 322 -9.68 14.15 -23.94
C PHE A 322 -10.82 13.91 -24.95
N SER A 323 -11.85 14.77 -24.99
CA SER A 323 -12.85 14.78 -26.09
C SER A 323 -12.41 15.59 -27.31
N GLY A 324 -11.49 16.54 -27.14
CA GLY A 324 -11.00 17.44 -28.19
C GLY A 324 -9.89 16.88 -29.08
N LYS A 325 -9.27 17.79 -29.85
CA LYS A 325 -8.21 17.47 -30.84
C LYS A 325 -6.91 16.95 -30.22
N GLY A 326 -6.65 17.22 -28.94
CA GLY A 326 -5.46 16.75 -28.22
C GLY A 326 -5.41 15.23 -28.02
N ALA A 327 -6.55 14.55 -28.19
CA ALA A 327 -6.69 13.10 -28.13
C ALA A 327 -7.43 12.57 -29.38
N ALA A 328 -7.16 13.13 -30.56
CA ALA A 328 -7.89 12.77 -31.79
C ALA A 328 -7.56 11.34 -32.26
N THR A 329 -6.30 10.92 -32.15
CA THR A 329 -5.87 9.55 -32.46
C THR A 329 -5.76 8.67 -31.20
N PRO A 330 -5.84 7.34 -31.31
CA PRO A 330 -5.58 6.42 -30.20
C PRO A 330 -4.24 6.68 -29.49
N SER A 331 -3.15 6.90 -30.23
CA SER A 331 -1.83 7.14 -29.63
C SER A 331 -1.76 8.44 -28.83
N GLN A 332 -2.44 9.49 -29.27
CA GLN A 332 -2.59 10.75 -28.54
C GLN A 332 -3.42 10.55 -27.26
N ALA A 333 -4.54 9.82 -27.36
CA ALA A 333 -5.39 9.50 -26.21
C ALA A 333 -4.65 8.66 -25.16
N TRP A 334 -3.84 7.68 -25.57
CA TRP A 334 -2.99 6.90 -24.66
C TRP A 334 -1.96 7.77 -23.93
N LYS A 335 -1.26 8.65 -24.66
CA LYS A 335 -0.27 9.59 -24.09
C LYS A 335 -0.93 10.52 -23.06
N LEU A 336 -2.07 11.11 -23.40
CA LEU A 336 -2.80 11.99 -22.49
C LEU A 336 -3.27 11.27 -21.22
N LEU A 337 -3.67 10.00 -21.32
CA LEU A 337 -4.01 9.14 -20.16
C LEU A 337 -2.81 8.73 -19.29
N HIS A 338 -1.57 8.93 -19.75
CA HIS A 338 -0.35 8.67 -18.96
C HIS A 338 0.33 9.96 -18.47
N SER A 339 -0.03 11.13 -19.02
CA SER A 339 0.47 12.43 -18.56
C SER A 339 -0.52 13.20 -17.66
N ALA A 340 -1.83 12.90 -17.74
CA ALA A 340 -2.84 13.56 -16.93
C ALA A 340 -2.93 13.00 -15.51
N LYS A 341 -3.55 13.77 -14.60
CA LYS A 341 -3.74 13.42 -13.19
C LYS A 341 -4.61 12.15 -13.04
N PRO A 342 -4.12 11.07 -12.41
CA PRO A 342 -4.86 9.80 -12.29
C PRO A 342 -6.26 9.94 -11.69
N GLU A 343 -6.43 10.80 -10.68
CA GLU A 343 -7.72 11.00 -10.00
C GLU A 343 -8.78 11.61 -10.94
N SER A 344 -8.37 12.53 -11.82
CA SER A 344 -9.23 13.11 -12.85
C SER A 344 -9.60 12.09 -13.93
N ILE A 345 -8.65 11.20 -14.28
CA ILE A 345 -8.91 10.09 -15.22
C ILE A 345 -9.97 9.14 -14.63
N LEU A 346 -9.80 8.72 -13.37
CA LEU A 346 -10.75 7.86 -12.65
C LEU A 346 -12.15 8.49 -12.61
N TRP A 347 -12.25 9.78 -12.25
CA TRP A 347 -13.53 10.46 -12.17
C TRP A 347 -14.24 10.58 -13.53
N VAL A 348 -13.51 10.90 -14.61
CA VAL A 348 -14.11 10.99 -15.96
C VAL A 348 -14.47 9.61 -16.52
N ALA A 349 -13.63 8.59 -16.29
CA ALA A 349 -13.94 7.20 -16.69
C ALA A 349 -15.21 6.68 -16.02
N HIS A 350 -15.43 7.02 -14.74
CA HIS A 350 -16.61 6.61 -13.99
C HIS A 350 -17.86 7.46 -14.28
N THR A 351 -17.75 8.78 -14.40
CA THR A 351 -18.92 9.70 -14.45
C THR A 351 -19.31 10.19 -15.84
N SER A 352 -18.43 10.09 -16.85
CA SER A 352 -18.70 10.67 -18.17
C SER A 352 -19.85 9.97 -18.90
N LYS A 353 -20.77 10.78 -19.42
CA LYS A 353 -21.90 10.35 -20.27
C LYS A 353 -21.68 10.68 -21.76
N ASN A 354 -20.50 11.21 -22.12
CA ASN A 354 -20.16 11.51 -23.50
C ASN A 354 -19.71 10.23 -24.20
N ALA A 355 -20.49 9.76 -25.18
CA ALA A 355 -20.21 8.53 -25.93
C ALA A 355 -18.82 8.53 -26.60
N GLY A 356 -18.32 9.68 -27.06
CA GLY A 356 -16.98 9.79 -27.63
C GLY A 356 -15.87 9.56 -26.59
N VAL A 357 -16.08 10.01 -25.35
CA VAL A 357 -15.16 9.77 -24.22
C VAL A 357 -15.26 8.31 -23.75
N GLN A 358 -16.47 7.77 -23.62
CA GLN A 358 -16.69 6.37 -23.25
C GLN A 358 -16.08 5.40 -24.27
N ASN A 359 -16.18 5.69 -25.58
CA ASN A 359 -15.57 4.87 -26.63
C ASN A 359 -14.04 4.87 -26.54
N LYS A 360 -13.39 6.01 -26.23
CA LYS A 360 -11.94 6.06 -26.00
C LYS A 360 -11.52 5.27 -24.76
N PHE A 361 -12.27 5.35 -23.65
CA PHE A 361 -12.01 4.50 -22.48
C PHE A 361 -12.24 3.01 -22.75
N LYS A 362 -13.25 2.65 -23.55
CA LYS A 362 -13.43 1.27 -24.01
C LYS A 362 -12.21 0.78 -24.81
N GLY A 363 -11.76 1.57 -25.78
CA GLY A 363 -10.53 1.29 -26.55
C GLY A 363 -9.31 1.10 -25.65
N PHE A 364 -9.13 1.98 -24.65
CA PHE A 364 -8.08 1.89 -23.63
C PHE A 364 -8.13 0.58 -22.84
N PHE A 365 -9.31 0.15 -22.37
CA PHE A 365 -9.45 -1.07 -21.59
C PHE A 365 -9.36 -2.36 -22.43
N THR A 366 -9.71 -2.35 -23.73
CA THR A 366 -9.73 -3.58 -24.56
C THR A 366 -8.76 -3.61 -25.73
N GLU A 367 -8.76 -2.60 -26.60
CA GLU A 367 -8.06 -2.64 -27.89
C GLU A 367 -6.59 -2.26 -27.77
N TRP A 368 -6.29 -1.25 -26.93
CA TRP A 368 -4.95 -0.66 -26.83
C TRP A 368 -4.00 -1.53 -26.00
N SER A 369 -4.54 -2.36 -25.10
CA SER A 369 -3.77 -3.42 -24.43
C SER A 369 -3.37 -4.55 -25.39
N GLN A 370 -4.27 -4.96 -26.30
CA GLN A 370 -3.97 -5.93 -27.36
C GLN A 370 -2.95 -5.39 -28.38
N ALA A 371 -2.92 -4.09 -28.64
CA ALA A 371 -1.94 -3.49 -29.55
C ALA A 371 -0.49 -3.71 -29.07
N LYS A 372 -0.21 -3.78 -27.76
CA LYS A 372 1.13 -4.16 -27.25
C LYS A 372 1.51 -5.61 -27.57
N GLN A 373 0.54 -6.51 -27.64
CA GLN A 373 0.77 -7.94 -27.98
C GLN A 373 1.02 -8.16 -29.47
N ARG A 374 0.64 -7.19 -30.32
CA ARG A 374 0.84 -7.21 -31.78
C ARG A 374 2.19 -6.61 -32.21
N LEU A 375 3.05 -6.19 -31.27
CA LEU A 375 4.38 -5.69 -31.59
C LEU A 375 5.22 -6.81 -32.25
N PRO A 376 5.80 -6.59 -33.44
CA PRO A 376 6.39 -7.64 -34.26
C PRO A 376 7.83 -7.96 -33.84
N TYR A 377 8.03 -8.40 -32.59
CA TYR A 377 9.36 -8.66 -32.02
C TYR A 377 10.23 -9.62 -32.86
N ALA A 378 9.63 -10.65 -33.47
CA ALA A 378 10.33 -11.56 -34.37
C ALA A 378 10.87 -10.85 -35.62
N LEU A 379 10.07 -9.96 -36.23
CA LEU A 379 10.49 -9.16 -37.37
C LEU A 379 11.60 -8.17 -37.00
N MET A 380 11.52 -7.55 -35.82
CA MET A 380 12.58 -6.68 -35.31
C MET A 380 13.88 -7.48 -35.18
N GLN A 381 13.83 -8.71 -34.64
CA GLN A 381 14.98 -9.59 -34.53
C GLN A 381 15.55 -10.04 -35.90
N GLU A 382 14.70 -10.34 -36.89
CA GLU A 382 15.11 -10.60 -38.28
C GLU A 382 15.86 -9.38 -38.88
N MET A 383 15.34 -8.18 -38.64
CA MET A 383 15.95 -6.90 -39.03
C MET A 383 17.14 -6.49 -38.15
N ARG A 384 17.66 -7.39 -37.29
CA ARG A 384 18.78 -7.17 -36.36
C ARG A 384 18.52 -6.08 -35.29
N ILE A 385 17.28 -5.65 -35.14
CA ILE A 385 16.82 -4.66 -34.15
C ILE A 385 16.63 -5.39 -32.81
N VAL A 386 17.71 -5.46 -32.02
CA VAL A 386 17.77 -6.18 -30.74
C VAL A 386 17.68 -5.26 -29.52
N PRO A 387 17.26 -5.75 -28.33
CA PRO A 387 17.14 -4.95 -27.11
C PRO A 387 18.42 -4.23 -26.64
N GLU A 388 19.59 -4.69 -27.08
CA GLU A 388 20.90 -4.09 -26.77
C GLU A 388 21.17 -2.78 -27.56
N LEU A 389 20.35 -2.45 -28.56
CA LEU A 389 20.53 -1.22 -29.35
C LEU A 389 20.12 0.04 -28.57
N PRO A 390 20.94 1.11 -28.58
CA PRO A 390 20.54 2.42 -28.09
C PRO A 390 19.24 2.89 -28.75
N GLY A 391 18.25 3.28 -27.93
CA GLY A 391 16.95 3.75 -28.42
C GLY A 391 15.93 2.66 -28.75
N TYR A 392 16.23 1.36 -28.56
CA TYR A 392 15.28 0.26 -28.80
C TYR A 392 13.92 0.46 -28.11
N GLY A 393 13.91 0.91 -26.86
CA GLY A 393 12.67 1.21 -26.12
C GLY A 393 11.86 2.34 -26.76
N GLU A 394 12.50 3.44 -27.18
CA GLU A 394 11.79 4.51 -27.90
C GLU A 394 11.23 4.05 -29.24
N LEU A 395 11.92 3.14 -29.93
CA LEU A 395 11.45 2.57 -31.18
C LEU A 395 10.23 1.67 -30.96
N LEU A 396 10.21 0.86 -29.89
CA LEU A 396 9.01 0.10 -29.50
C LEU A 396 7.83 1.01 -29.18
N ASP A 397 8.03 2.10 -28.44
CA ASP A 397 6.96 3.07 -28.15
C ASP A 397 6.44 3.74 -29.44
N LYS A 398 7.34 4.19 -30.33
CA LYS A 398 6.97 4.75 -31.65
C LYS A 398 6.18 3.75 -32.49
N LEU A 399 6.67 2.52 -32.61
CA LEU A 399 6.03 1.43 -33.35
C LEU A 399 4.65 1.07 -32.76
N PHE A 400 4.53 1.04 -31.43
CA PHE A 400 3.27 0.85 -30.72
C PHE A 400 2.26 1.96 -31.04
N PHE A 401 2.69 3.23 -31.07
CA PHE A 401 1.82 4.35 -31.42
C PHE A 401 1.35 4.35 -32.88
N GLU A 402 2.23 4.01 -33.83
CA GLU A 402 1.87 3.92 -35.25
C GLU A 402 0.93 2.72 -35.52
N LEU A 403 1.13 1.61 -34.81
CA LEU A 403 0.23 0.45 -34.82
C LEU A 403 -1.14 0.79 -34.19
N MET A 404 -1.17 1.48 -33.04
CA MET A 404 -2.40 1.94 -32.38
C MET A 404 -3.22 2.88 -33.26
N ASP A 405 -2.55 3.75 -34.03
CA ASP A 405 -3.20 4.67 -34.97
C ASP A 405 -3.59 3.99 -36.30
N GLY A 406 -3.36 2.67 -36.43
CA GLY A 406 -3.79 1.86 -37.58
C GLY A 406 -2.94 2.06 -38.85
N LYS A 407 -1.74 2.65 -38.75
CA LYS A 407 -0.89 2.99 -39.91
C LYS A 407 0.06 1.89 -40.35
N LEU A 408 0.15 0.79 -39.58
CA LEU A 408 1.00 -0.38 -39.83
C LEU A 408 0.12 -1.64 -39.77
N GLY A 409 -0.69 -1.86 -40.80
CA GLY A 409 -1.62 -2.99 -40.86
C GLY A 409 -0.98 -4.29 -41.34
N THR A 410 0.09 -4.19 -42.13
CA THR A 410 0.74 -5.29 -42.85
C THR A 410 2.21 -5.47 -42.43
N VAL A 411 2.74 -6.67 -42.68
CA VAL A 411 4.16 -7.00 -42.43
C VAL A 411 5.08 -6.17 -43.34
N GLU A 412 4.60 -5.75 -44.51
CA GLU A 412 5.37 -4.94 -45.47
C GLU A 412 5.50 -3.48 -45.01
N GLU A 413 4.42 -2.86 -44.54
CA GLU A 413 4.46 -1.54 -43.89
C GLU A 413 5.35 -1.56 -42.63
N MET A 414 5.27 -2.62 -41.82
CA MET A 414 6.15 -2.79 -40.66
C MET A 414 7.63 -2.93 -41.06
N LYS A 415 7.93 -3.65 -42.14
CA LYS A 415 9.30 -3.76 -42.69
C LYS A 415 9.82 -2.40 -43.14
N ALA A 416 9.06 -1.67 -43.96
CA ALA A 416 9.44 -0.36 -44.46
C ALA A 416 9.61 0.69 -43.33
N TYR A 417 8.81 0.61 -42.26
CA TYR A 417 8.96 1.47 -41.08
C TYR A 417 10.20 1.14 -40.24
N LEU A 418 10.58 -0.14 -40.15
CA LEU A 418 11.73 -0.61 -39.37
C LEU A 418 13.06 -0.53 -40.12
N GLU A 419 13.05 -0.53 -41.46
CA GLU A 419 14.25 -0.51 -42.30
C GLU A 419 15.25 0.63 -41.96
N PRO A 420 14.84 1.90 -41.71
CA PRO A 420 15.75 2.97 -41.31
C PRO A 420 16.43 2.79 -39.94
N TYR A 421 15.93 1.84 -39.13
CA TYR A 421 16.46 1.52 -37.80
C TYR A 421 17.28 0.22 -37.78
N SER A 422 17.37 -0.49 -38.92
CA SER A 422 18.15 -1.71 -39.08
C SER A 422 19.66 -1.39 -39.08
N PRO A 423 20.46 -2.00 -38.18
CA PRO A 423 21.92 -1.89 -38.24
C PRO A 423 22.47 -2.38 -39.59
N PRO A 424 23.47 -1.69 -40.18
CA PRO A 424 24.06 -2.12 -41.45
C PRO A 424 24.61 -3.55 -41.32
N ALA A 425 24.44 -4.35 -42.37
CA ALA A 425 24.84 -5.75 -42.36
C ALA A 425 26.34 -5.88 -42.01
N PRO A 426 26.72 -6.81 -41.12
CA PRO A 426 28.13 -7.01 -40.77
C PRO A 426 28.92 -7.37 -42.03
N PRO A 427 30.18 -6.91 -42.15
CA PRO A 427 30.99 -7.19 -43.33
C PRO A 427 31.11 -8.72 -43.55
N PRO A 428 31.04 -9.19 -44.80
CA PRO A 428 31.03 -10.63 -45.08
C PRO A 428 32.28 -11.29 -44.50
N PRO A 429 32.15 -12.49 -43.89
CA PRO A 429 33.27 -13.15 -43.24
C PRO A 429 34.39 -13.37 -44.25
N VAL A 430 35.55 -12.76 -43.99
CA VAL A 430 36.71 -12.83 -44.88
C VAL A 430 37.25 -14.25 -44.86
N HIS A 431 36.80 -15.08 -45.81
CA HIS A 431 37.27 -16.44 -46.00
C HIS A 431 38.73 -16.43 -46.44
N LEU A 432 39.64 -16.36 -45.46
CA LEU A 432 41.08 -16.50 -45.62
C LEU A 432 41.39 -17.85 -46.27
N ARG A 433 41.49 -17.85 -47.60
CA ARG A 433 41.87 -19.01 -48.41
C ARG A 433 43.27 -19.47 -47.99
N ARG A 434 43.36 -20.50 -47.15
CA ARG A 434 44.62 -21.16 -46.83
C ARG A 434 45.31 -21.60 -48.14
N PRO A 435 46.58 -21.24 -48.38
CA PRO A 435 47.27 -21.62 -49.61
C PRO A 435 47.40 -23.14 -49.67
N ARG A 436 47.03 -23.72 -50.82
CA ARG A 436 47.04 -25.17 -51.04
C ARG A 436 48.47 -25.59 -51.35
N VAL A 437 49.17 -26.18 -50.37
CA VAL A 437 50.54 -26.68 -50.55
C VAL A 437 50.57 -27.72 -51.67
N ALA A 438 51.39 -27.47 -52.70
CA ALA A 438 51.56 -28.38 -53.82
C ALA A 438 52.33 -29.64 -53.37
N LYS A 439 51.82 -30.82 -53.75
CA LYS A 439 52.48 -32.11 -53.51
C LYS A 439 53.00 -32.62 -54.86
N LYS A 440 54.31 -32.77 -55.00
CA LYS A 440 54.99 -33.25 -56.22
C LYS A 440 55.47 -34.69 -56.02
N ASP A 441 55.56 -35.44 -57.10
CA ASP A 441 55.52 -36.91 -57.13
C ASP A 441 56.84 -37.62 -56.82
N ALA A 442 56.74 -38.82 -56.21
CA ALA A 442 57.67 -39.94 -56.45
C ALA A 442 57.11 -41.30 -55.96
N LYS A 443 56.66 -42.13 -56.93
CA LYS A 443 56.65 -43.62 -56.99
C LYS A 443 56.18 -44.51 -55.79
N PRO A 444 55.30 -45.52 -56.02
CA PRO A 444 54.90 -46.51 -55.02
C PRO A 444 55.65 -47.86 -55.11
N ALA A 445 55.56 -48.66 -54.03
CA ALA A 445 55.86 -50.10 -54.03
C ALA A 445 54.66 -50.88 -53.43
N LYS A 446 54.40 -52.11 -53.93
CA LYS A 446 53.21 -52.90 -53.56
C LYS A 446 53.39 -53.63 -52.21
N SER A 447 52.33 -53.70 -51.39
CA SER A 447 51.60 -54.98 -51.16
C SER A 447 50.41 -54.87 -50.18
N ARG A 448 49.52 -55.88 -50.26
CA ARG A 448 48.45 -56.30 -49.33
C ARG A 448 47.17 -55.44 -49.15
N LYS A 449 46.03 -56.11 -49.46
CA LYS A 449 44.77 -56.28 -48.68
C LYS A 449 44.28 -55.09 -47.80
N LYS A 450 42.99 -54.74 -47.79
CA LYS A 450 41.76 -55.51 -48.11
C LYS A 450 40.58 -54.56 -48.45
N ALA A 451 39.56 -55.11 -49.12
CA ALA A 451 38.19 -54.58 -49.30
C ALA A 451 37.99 -53.34 -50.21
N ALA A 452 37.50 -53.61 -51.42
CA ALA A 452 36.31 -52.91 -51.94
C ALA A 452 35.07 -53.54 -51.25
N ALA A 453 33.93 -52.90 -51.03
CA ALA A 453 33.23 -51.82 -51.76
C ALA A 453 32.56 -52.29 -53.07
N GLY A 454 31.38 -51.73 -53.36
CA GLY A 454 30.49 -52.14 -54.45
C GLY A 454 29.35 -53.09 -53.99
N GLU A 455 28.14 -53.00 -54.55
CA GLU A 455 27.65 -52.01 -55.52
C GLU A 455 26.11 -51.96 -55.59
N GLU A 456 25.59 -50.87 -56.17
CA GLU A 456 24.32 -50.66 -56.89
C GLU A 456 23.00 -51.40 -56.57
N GLY A 457 21.90 -50.64 -56.74
CA GLY A 457 20.77 -51.11 -57.56
C GLY A 457 19.37 -50.92 -56.99
N GLY A 458 18.41 -50.55 -57.85
CA GLY A 458 16.98 -50.85 -57.65
C GLY A 458 16.04 -49.66 -57.43
N GLU A 459 15.30 -49.32 -58.48
CA GLU A 459 14.13 -48.41 -58.52
C GLU A 459 12.92 -48.87 -57.69
N SER A 460 11.85 -48.06 -57.73
CA SER A 460 10.46 -48.34 -57.32
C SER A 460 10.19 -48.39 -55.81
N ALA A 461 8.97 -48.22 -55.31
CA ALA A 461 7.79 -47.42 -55.71
C ALA A 461 6.79 -47.49 -54.53
N GLU A 462 5.69 -46.72 -54.58
CA GLU A 462 4.59 -46.72 -53.59
C GLU A 462 5.00 -46.16 -52.20
N ALA A 463 4.26 -45.29 -51.50
CA ALA A 463 2.82 -45.05 -51.31
C ALA A 463 2.16 -46.00 -50.28
N LEU A 464 1.11 -45.51 -49.60
CA LEU A 464 0.55 -45.98 -48.32
C LEU A 464 1.45 -45.60 -47.12
N ALA A 465 1.07 -44.74 -46.16
CA ALA A 465 -0.23 -44.16 -45.80
C ALA A 465 -1.28 -45.15 -45.25
N ALA A 466 -1.07 -45.60 -44.01
CA ALA A 466 -2.16 -45.78 -43.04
C ALA A 466 -1.63 -45.61 -41.61
N SER A 467 -2.36 -44.86 -40.80
CA SER A 467 -2.30 -44.94 -39.33
C SER A 467 -2.99 -46.22 -38.87
N ASP A 468 -2.62 -46.75 -37.71
CA ASP A 468 -3.63 -47.34 -36.83
C ASP A 468 -3.37 -47.05 -35.36
N THR A 469 -4.43 -46.98 -34.57
CA THR A 469 -4.42 -46.59 -33.16
C THR A 469 -4.75 -47.78 -32.26
N SER A 470 -3.91 -48.05 -31.26
CA SER A 470 -4.20 -49.03 -30.21
C SER A 470 -4.13 -48.38 -28.83
N GLU A 471 -5.08 -48.74 -27.96
CA GLU A 471 -5.31 -48.05 -26.70
C GLU A 471 -4.37 -48.49 -25.56
N VAL A 472 -4.03 -47.50 -24.73
CA VAL A 472 -3.97 -47.54 -23.26
C VAL A 472 -3.73 -48.90 -22.59
N GLN A 473 -2.57 -49.05 -21.95
CA GLN A 473 -2.49 -49.76 -20.67
C GLN A 473 -1.54 -49.05 -19.70
N ALA A 474 -2.02 -48.81 -18.49
CA ALA A 474 -1.24 -48.24 -17.39
C ALA A 474 -0.89 -49.32 -16.38
N ILE A 475 0.39 -49.41 -15.98
CA ILE A 475 0.87 -50.40 -15.00
C ILE A 475 1.70 -49.69 -13.93
N ALA A 476 1.48 -50.07 -12.67
CA ALA A 476 2.22 -49.70 -11.48
C ALA A 476 1.99 -50.79 -10.40
N PRO A 477 2.58 -50.70 -9.19
CA PRO A 477 4.02 -50.60 -8.89
C PRO A 477 4.47 -51.89 -8.15
N VAL A 478 4.92 -51.80 -6.89
CA VAL A 478 5.17 -52.92 -5.91
C VAL A 478 6.49 -53.70 -6.13
N PRO A 479 7.20 -54.25 -5.10
CA PRO A 479 6.86 -54.37 -3.67
C PRO A 479 7.83 -53.73 -2.62
N ALA A 480 7.36 -53.70 -1.37
CA ALA A 480 8.16 -53.66 -0.14
C ALA A 480 7.50 -54.55 0.95
N LYS A 481 8.30 -55.14 1.87
CA LYS A 481 7.94 -55.85 3.16
C LYS A 481 9.28 -56.31 3.82
N SER A 482 9.65 -56.00 5.08
CA SER A 482 9.16 -56.46 6.42
C SER A 482 9.53 -57.92 6.76
N VAL A 483 9.89 -58.40 7.98
CA VAL A 483 9.52 -58.01 9.39
C VAL A 483 10.58 -58.53 10.45
N ALA A 484 10.58 -57.96 11.67
CA ALA A 484 10.87 -58.57 13.01
C ALA A 484 12.26 -59.08 13.49
N ALA A 485 12.89 -58.30 14.39
CA ALA A 485 13.26 -58.58 15.81
C ALA A 485 13.72 -59.96 16.37
N LYS A 486 14.89 -59.95 17.07
CA LYS A 486 15.28 -60.61 18.36
C LYS A 486 16.79 -60.32 18.60
N SER A 487 17.35 -59.81 19.71
CA SER A 487 17.40 -60.18 21.15
C SER A 487 18.50 -61.19 21.55
N GLY A 488 19.53 -60.76 22.30
CA GLY A 488 20.34 -61.64 23.18
C GLY A 488 21.88 -61.59 23.04
N ALA A 489 22.56 -61.89 24.16
CA ALA A 489 24.03 -62.05 24.39
C ALA A 489 24.94 -60.82 24.06
N ALA A 490 25.76 -60.22 24.94
CA ALA A 490 26.47 -60.56 26.19
C ALA A 490 27.97 -60.89 26.01
N GLY A 491 28.84 -59.98 26.48
CA GLY A 491 30.30 -60.13 26.57
C GLY A 491 30.88 -59.15 27.61
N LYS A 492 31.83 -59.63 28.43
CA LYS A 492 32.51 -58.85 29.50
C LYS A 492 33.61 -57.96 28.86
N VAL A 493 34.19 -56.92 29.49
CA VAL A 493 35.06 -56.94 30.70
C VAL A 493 35.29 -55.51 31.25
N ALA A 494 35.60 -55.41 32.56
CA ALA A 494 36.22 -54.29 33.29
C ALA A 494 35.48 -52.94 33.51
N ALA A 495 35.01 -52.80 34.75
CA ALA A 495 35.07 -51.58 35.58
C ALA A 495 35.67 -52.03 36.96
N PRO A 496 35.90 -51.18 38.00
CA PRO A 496 35.69 -49.73 38.15
C PRO A 496 37.01 -48.98 38.51
N VAL A 497 37.03 -47.78 39.13
CA VAL A 497 36.91 -47.57 40.60
C VAL A 497 36.46 -46.12 40.94
N LYS A 498 35.53 -46.00 41.91
CA LYS A 498 35.23 -44.92 42.91
C LYS A 498 35.75 -43.48 42.62
N ALA A 499 34.96 -42.40 42.67
CA ALA A 499 33.73 -42.03 43.40
C ALA A 499 33.84 -41.84 44.93
N VAL A 500 33.71 -40.59 45.40
CA VAL A 500 33.22 -40.20 46.74
C VAL A 500 32.33 -38.96 46.56
N ALA A 501 31.25 -38.86 47.34
CA ALA A 501 30.41 -37.66 47.43
C ALA A 501 30.17 -37.32 48.90
N LYS A 502 29.99 -36.03 49.23
CA LYS A 502 29.17 -35.62 50.38
C LYS A 502 28.64 -34.19 50.28
N LYS A 503 27.66 -33.95 51.14
CA LYS A 503 26.75 -32.81 51.32
C LYS A 503 26.99 -32.29 52.75
N VAL A 504 26.71 -31.01 53.06
CA VAL A 504 26.13 -30.48 54.34
C VAL A 504 26.37 -28.96 54.56
N GLU A 505 25.25 -28.26 54.83
CA GLU A 505 24.95 -27.06 55.68
C GLU A 505 25.73 -25.70 55.67
N GLU A 506 24.93 -24.64 55.89
CA GLU A 506 25.30 -23.31 56.42
C GLU A 506 25.69 -23.37 57.91
N PRO A 507 26.48 -22.41 58.46
CA PRO A 507 25.83 -21.36 59.29
C PRO A 507 26.50 -19.96 59.35
N LYS A 508 25.67 -18.92 59.17
CA LYS A 508 25.52 -17.66 59.97
C LYS A 508 26.68 -17.02 60.79
N LYS A 509 26.70 -15.66 60.72
CA LYS A 509 27.13 -14.60 61.70
C LYS A 509 28.55 -13.95 61.59
N THR A 510 28.59 -12.69 61.11
CA THR A 510 28.87 -11.38 61.82
C THR A 510 29.89 -11.31 63.00
N PRO A 511 30.47 -10.13 63.42
CA PRO A 511 30.15 -8.69 63.12
C PRO A 511 31.39 -7.72 63.01
N VAL A 512 31.19 -6.39 63.22
CA VAL A 512 32.17 -5.32 63.63
C VAL A 512 33.02 -4.69 62.50
N THR A 513 33.29 -3.36 62.36
CA THR A 513 32.86 -2.03 62.91
C THR A 513 32.79 -1.03 61.72
N LYS A 514 32.09 0.12 61.65
CA LYS A 514 31.41 1.06 62.57
C LYS A 514 32.21 2.32 63.03
N ALA A 515 32.04 3.42 62.29
CA ALA A 515 32.06 4.83 62.73
C ALA A 515 31.01 5.57 61.85
N ALA A 516 30.04 6.39 62.33
CA ALA A 516 30.05 7.52 63.25
C ALA A 516 30.68 8.80 62.63
N ALA A 517 30.11 10.00 62.75
CA ALA A 517 29.11 10.50 63.71
C ALA A 517 27.84 11.11 63.06
N ALA A 518 26.95 11.74 63.88
CA ALA A 518 25.65 12.29 63.44
C ALA A 518 25.32 13.71 64.00
N PRO A 519 24.20 14.00 64.71
CA PRO A 519 23.20 14.94 64.19
C PRO A 519 22.83 16.10 65.13
N ALA A 520 21.84 16.94 64.74
CA ALA A 520 21.25 17.94 65.63
C ALA A 520 19.71 18.13 65.47
N LYS A 521 18.96 17.74 66.53
CA LYS A 521 17.68 18.30 67.05
C LYS A 521 16.44 18.28 66.09
N GLY A 522 15.21 17.91 66.47
CA GLY A 522 14.54 17.71 67.78
C GLY A 522 13.55 18.86 68.05
N LYS A 523 12.22 18.69 68.19
CA LYS A 523 11.37 17.84 69.08
C LYS A 523 10.06 17.41 68.36
N ALA A 524 9.38 16.29 68.64
CA ALA A 524 8.45 15.97 69.76
C ALA A 524 7.30 17.00 69.96
N VAL A 525 6.02 16.64 70.18
CA VAL A 525 5.46 15.76 71.24
C VAL A 525 4.22 14.91 70.81
N ALA A 526 4.05 13.78 71.52
CA ALA A 526 2.93 12.82 71.70
C ALA A 526 1.48 13.40 71.81
N LYS A 527 0.36 12.64 71.85
CA LYS A 527 -0.02 11.29 72.40
C LYS A 527 -1.02 10.59 71.43
N ALA A 528 -1.21 9.26 71.28
CA ALA A 528 -1.30 8.09 72.19
C ALA A 528 -2.68 7.92 72.91
N PRO A 529 -3.14 6.69 73.29
CA PRO A 529 -3.71 5.65 72.39
C PRO A 529 -5.00 4.94 72.94
N VAL A 530 -5.61 3.98 72.21
CA VAL A 530 -6.74 3.13 72.67
C VAL A 530 -6.55 1.62 72.36
N LYS A 531 -7.16 0.74 73.18
CA LYS A 531 -6.98 -0.74 73.33
C LYS A 531 -8.19 -1.32 74.13
N VAL A 532 -8.57 -2.62 74.22
CA VAL A 532 -8.09 -3.96 73.78
C VAL A 532 -9.31 -4.92 73.62
N ALA A 533 -9.16 -6.04 72.86
CA ALA A 533 -9.94 -7.31 72.95
C ALA A 533 -11.45 -7.28 72.55
N ALA A 534 -12.17 -8.35 72.17
CA ALA A 534 -11.98 -9.83 72.02
C ALA A 534 -12.57 -10.78 73.11
N LYS A 535 -13.60 -11.56 72.71
CA LYS A 535 -14.18 -12.86 73.19
C LYS A 535 -15.32 -13.22 72.19
N GLY A 536 -15.67 -14.46 71.80
CA GLY A 536 -16.07 -15.69 72.54
C GLY A 536 -17.61 -15.85 72.38
N VAL A 537 -18.24 -16.96 71.94
CA VAL A 537 -18.19 -18.37 72.42
C VAL A 537 -18.84 -19.37 71.40
N VAL A 538 -18.33 -20.62 71.39
CA VAL A 538 -18.86 -22.00 71.07
C VAL A 538 -20.40 -22.13 70.73
N ALA A 539 -20.94 -22.97 69.83
CA ALA A 539 -20.79 -24.45 69.71
C ALA A 539 -21.41 -25.15 68.44
N LYS A 540 -20.90 -26.37 68.10
CA LYS A 540 -21.56 -27.61 67.54
C LYS A 540 -22.47 -27.54 66.26
N ALA A 541 -22.59 -28.55 65.37
CA ALA A 541 -22.03 -29.93 65.28
C ALA A 541 -22.01 -30.57 63.85
N SER A 542 -21.22 -31.65 63.70
CA SER A 542 -21.42 -32.88 62.88
C SER A 542 -21.70 -32.87 61.34
N ALA A 543 -20.61 -32.97 60.56
CA ALA A 543 -20.29 -34.00 59.54
C ALA A 543 -21.37 -34.80 58.74
N LYS A 544 -21.15 -34.91 57.40
CA LYS A 544 -21.12 -36.21 56.68
C LYS A 544 -20.48 -36.19 55.26
N LYS A 545 -19.64 -37.20 55.00
CA LYS A 545 -19.24 -37.89 53.75
C LYS A 545 -19.40 -37.26 52.33
N ALA A 546 -18.31 -37.31 51.57
CA ALA A 546 -18.26 -37.50 50.10
C ALA A 546 -18.50 -39.02 49.74
N PRO A 547 -18.62 -39.48 48.46
CA PRO A 547 -17.64 -39.27 47.37
C PRO A 547 -18.23 -39.14 45.93
N ALA A 548 -17.35 -39.03 44.93
CA ALA A 548 -17.66 -38.94 43.50
C ALA A 548 -17.80 -40.32 42.79
N LYS A 549 -18.29 -40.33 41.53
CA LYS A 549 -17.61 -41.06 40.43
C LYS A 549 -18.07 -40.72 38.99
N THR A 550 -17.07 -40.80 38.11
CA THR A 550 -17.02 -41.00 36.65
C THR A 550 -18.23 -41.62 35.92
N THR A 551 -18.43 -41.20 34.66
CA THR A 551 -18.49 -42.12 33.48
C THR A 551 -18.17 -41.39 32.17
N SER A 552 -17.84 -42.13 31.11
CA SER A 552 -17.53 -41.62 29.77
C SER A 552 -18.29 -42.40 28.68
N LYS A 553 -18.64 -41.74 27.56
CA LYS A 553 -18.53 -42.23 26.15
C LYS A 553 -19.39 -41.42 25.15
N THR A 554 -18.81 -41.20 23.97
CA THR A 554 -19.43 -40.90 22.65
C THR A 554 -20.16 -42.15 22.08
N PRO A 555 -20.93 -42.17 20.94
CA PRO A 555 -20.67 -41.40 19.71
C PRO A 555 -21.85 -41.06 18.71
N ALA A 556 -21.49 -40.33 17.63
CA ALA A 556 -21.85 -40.56 16.20
C ALA A 556 -23.23 -40.20 15.54
N LYS A 557 -23.08 -39.39 14.46
CA LYS A 557 -23.59 -39.56 13.06
C LYS A 557 -25.09 -39.42 12.70
N LYS A 558 -25.35 -38.42 11.83
CA LYS A 558 -26.07 -38.43 10.51
C LYS A 558 -25.88 -37.02 9.88
N ALA A 559 -25.54 -36.75 8.61
CA ALA A 559 -25.80 -37.36 7.28
C ALA A 559 -27.29 -37.20 6.85
N VAL A 560 -27.70 -36.79 5.63
CA VAL A 560 -27.22 -37.02 4.24
C VAL A 560 -27.83 -35.99 3.24
N LYS A 561 -27.10 -35.55 2.18
CA LYS A 561 -27.51 -34.91 0.85
C LYS A 561 -28.51 -33.71 0.84
N ALA A 562 -28.55 -32.73 -0.07
CA ALA A 562 -28.02 -32.45 -1.44
C ALA A 562 -28.96 -32.77 -2.66
N VAL A 563 -28.84 -31.93 -3.72
CA VAL A 563 -29.28 -32.09 -5.15
C VAL A 563 -30.60 -31.40 -5.64
N ALA A 564 -30.46 -30.13 -6.05
CA ALA A 564 -30.66 -29.56 -7.41
C ALA A 564 -32.02 -29.51 -8.21
N LYS A 565 -32.21 -28.32 -8.85
CA LYS A 565 -32.77 -28.02 -10.21
C LYS A 565 -34.20 -28.45 -10.61
N LYS A 566 -35.05 -27.46 -10.96
CA LYS A 566 -35.56 -27.24 -12.35
C LYS A 566 -36.40 -25.94 -12.52
N ALA A 567 -36.51 -25.51 -13.78
CA ALA A 567 -37.44 -24.52 -14.38
C ALA A 567 -37.82 -25.06 -15.79
N PRO A 568 -38.58 -24.38 -16.69
CA PRO A 568 -39.33 -23.11 -16.64
C PRO A 568 -40.80 -23.27 -17.15
N VAL A 569 -41.51 -22.18 -17.57
CA VAL A 569 -42.39 -22.09 -18.79
C VAL A 569 -43.20 -20.75 -18.86
N LYS A 570 -43.24 -20.13 -20.08
CA LYS A 570 -44.22 -19.21 -20.80
C LYS A 570 -45.30 -18.39 -20.01
N ALA A 571 -45.94 -17.30 -20.49
CA ALA A 571 -46.13 -16.59 -21.79
C ALA A 571 -46.43 -15.08 -21.46
N ALA A 572 -46.25 -13.98 -22.23
CA ALA A 572 -46.44 -13.56 -23.64
C ALA A 572 -47.55 -12.47 -23.84
N ALA A 573 -47.13 -11.21 -24.08
CA ALA A 573 -47.71 -10.14 -24.93
C ALA A 573 -49.14 -9.52 -24.74
N LYS A 574 -49.22 -8.17 -24.61
CA LYS A 574 -49.85 -7.21 -25.58
C LYS A 574 -49.77 -5.72 -25.17
N LYS A 575 -50.21 -4.80 -26.06
CA LYS A 575 -49.93 -3.34 -26.13
C LYS A 575 -50.93 -2.41 -25.36
N ALA A 576 -50.52 -1.14 -25.20
CA ALA A 576 -51.30 0.06 -24.77
C ALA A 576 -52.12 0.68 -25.97
N PRO A 577 -52.65 1.94 -26.00
CA PRO A 577 -52.63 3.08 -25.03
C PRO A 577 -53.94 3.94 -24.90
N ALA A 578 -53.97 4.98 -24.04
CA ALA A 578 -54.89 6.15 -24.13
C ALA A 578 -54.47 7.41 -23.31
N LYS A 579 -55.07 8.57 -23.66
CA LYS A 579 -55.02 9.95 -23.08
C LYS A 579 -56.36 10.65 -23.48
N PRO A 580 -56.68 11.95 -23.22
CA PRO A 580 -56.36 12.89 -22.11
C PRO A 580 -57.59 13.74 -21.59
N VAL A 581 -57.45 14.43 -20.45
CA VAL A 581 -58.35 15.52 -19.93
C VAL A 581 -57.47 16.58 -19.21
N LYS A 582 -57.62 17.92 -19.16
CA LYS A 582 -58.61 19.01 -19.44
C LYS A 582 -59.29 19.70 -18.22
N LYS A 583 -58.64 20.78 -17.72
CA LYS A 583 -59.13 22.04 -17.07
C LYS A 583 -60.48 22.09 -16.28
N ALA A 584 -60.41 22.51 -15.00
CA ALA A 584 -60.98 23.73 -14.34
C ALA A 584 -62.44 24.22 -14.64
N PRO A 585 -63.14 25.07 -13.81
CA PRO A 585 -62.59 26.02 -12.81
C PRO A 585 -63.43 26.39 -11.53
N ALA A 586 -62.87 27.31 -10.72
CA ALA A 586 -63.51 28.41 -9.96
C ALA A 586 -64.43 28.19 -8.73
N LYS A 587 -64.04 28.83 -7.60
CA LYS A 587 -64.75 30.00 -7.02
C LYS A 587 -63.89 30.75 -5.99
N SER A 588 -64.09 32.08 -5.90
CA SER A 588 -63.56 32.99 -4.87
C SER A 588 -64.71 33.92 -4.42
N PRO A 589 -64.66 34.52 -3.21
CA PRO A 589 -64.20 35.92 -3.08
C PRO A 589 -63.51 36.24 -1.72
N ALA A 590 -63.18 37.49 -1.36
CA ALA A 590 -62.32 38.50 -2.01
C ALA A 590 -62.40 39.87 -1.26
N LYS A 591 -61.28 40.36 -0.71
CA LYS A 591 -60.94 41.78 -0.41
C LYS A 591 -59.41 41.82 -0.23
N LYS A 592 -58.59 42.58 -0.98
CA LYS A 592 -58.52 44.06 -1.19
C LYS A 592 -58.21 44.78 0.13
N THR A 593 -57.23 45.70 0.21
CA THR A 593 -56.78 46.69 -0.79
C THR A 593 -55.26 46.66 -1.12
N ALA A 594 -54.78 47.62 -1.96
CA ALA A 594 -53.41 47.67 -2.49
C ALA A 594 -52.87 49.14 -2.58
N PRO A 595 -52.07 49.61 -3.58
CA PRO A 595 -50.63 49.85 -3.37
C PRO A 595 -50.10 51.24 -3.82
N ALA A 596 -48.77 51.46 -3.69
CA ALA A 596 -47.83 51.88 -4.77
C ALA A 596 -46.78 52.95 -4.40
N LYS A 597 -45.49 52.70 -4.75
CA LYS A 597 -44.68 53.48 -5.73
C LYS A 597 -43.18 53.07 -5.72
N LYS A 598 -42.53 53.23 -6.88
CA LYS A 598 -41.06 53.37 -7.02
C LYS A 598 -40.70 54.87 -7.02
N PRO A 599 -39.45 55.23 -6.70
CA PRO A 599 -38.44 55.53 -7.73
C PRO A 599 -37.18 54.63 -7.55
N ALA A 600 -36.06 54.75 -8.26
CA ALA A 600 -35.67 55.13 -9.64
C ALA A 600 -34.12 55.19 -9.62
N ALA A 601 -33.45 55.05 -10.77
CA ALA A 601 -31.98 54.99 -10.80
C ALA A 601 -31.33 56.34 -11.13
N ALA A 602 -30.08 56.56 -10.67
CA ALA A 602 -29.25 57.70 -11.05
C ALA A 602 -27.83 57.25 -11.44
N LYS A 603 -27.32 57.74 -12.57
CA LYS A 603 -25.91 57.62 -12.98
C LYS A 603 -25.10 58.76 -12.35
N LYS A 604 -23.81 58.52 -12.08
CA LYS A 604 -22.75 59.52 -12.29
C LYS A 604 -21.59 58.89 -13.06
N VAL A 605 -20.81 59.73 -13.73
CA VAL A 605 -19.93 59.33 -14.84
C VAL A 605 -18.57 60.01 -14.71
N ALA A 606 -17.52 59.26 -15.04
CA ALA A 606 -16.15 59.66 -15.38
C ALA A 606 -15.34 60.55 -14.41
N ALA A 607 -14.17 60.02 -14.03
CA ALA A 607 -12.92 60.77 -14.05
C ALA A 607 -11.91 59.96 -14.89
N LYS A 608 -11.16 60.62 -15.79
CA LYS A 608 -10.09 59.98 -16.59
C LYS A 608 -8.78 59.97 -15.80
N ALA A 609 -8.04 58.86 -15.88
CA ALA A 609 -6.59 58.85 -15.72
C ALA A 609 -6.00 57.91 -16.78
N ALA A 610 -5.00 58.37 -17.53
CA ALA A 610 -4.31 57.63 -18.58
C ALA A 610 -2.88 57.25 -18.11
N PRO A 611 -2.21 56.25 -18.71
CA PRO A 611 -1.06 55.60 -18.07
C PRO A 611 0.26 56.34 -18.27
N ALA A 612 1.08 56.37 -17.23
CA ALA A 612 2.49 56.75 -17.32
C ALA A 612 3.32 55.59 -17.89
N LYS A 613 4.06 55.84 -18.98
CA LYS A 613 5.13 54.98 -19.49
C LYS A 613 6.50 55.47 -18.99
N LYS A 614 7.52 54.60 -19.13
CA LYS A 614 8.93 54.75 -18.73
C LYS A 614 9.16 54.49 -17.23
N SER A 615 10.31 53.94 -16.81
CA SER A 615 11.54 53.65 -17.56
C SER A 615 12.00 52.20 -17.39
N ALA A 616 12.82 51.71 -18.33
CA ALA A 616 13.55 50.45 -18.20
C ALA A 616 15.01 50.75 -17.90
N VAL A 617 15.61 50.03 -16.95
CA VAL A 617 17.06 50.04 -16.70
C VAL A 617 17.55 48.60 -16.71
N LYS A 618 18.48 48.29 -17.60
CA LYS A 618 19.21 47.02 -17.62
C LYS A 618 20.29 47.06 -16.54
N HIS A 619 20.52 45.96 -15.83
CA HIS A 619 21.88 45.60 -15.42
C HIS A 619 22.08 44.09 -15.46
N ALA A 620 23.17 43.68 -16.12
CA ALA A 620 23.67 42.31 -16.21
C ALA A 620 24.57 41.99 -14.99
N PRO A 621 24.79 40.70 -14.65
CA PRO A 621 25.39 40.33 -13.38
C PRO A 621 26.91 40.55 -13.32
N ALA A 622 27.37 41.22 -12.27
CA ALA A 622 28.80 41.35 -11.97
C ALA A 622 29.34 40.07 -11.30
N LYS A 623 30.23 39.35 -12.00
CA LYS A 623 31.03 38.26 -11.40
C LYS A 623 31.93 38.83 -10.30
N LYS A 624 31.87 38.26 -9.09
CA LYS A 624 32.97 38.36 -8.11
C LYS A 624 33.33 36.97 -7.60
N ALA A 625 34.56 36.55 -7.85
CA ALA A 625 35.11 35.32 -7.30
C ALA A 625 35.50 35.54 -5.83
N VAL A 626 35.14 34.60 -4.96
CA VAL A 626 35.67 34.52 -3.59
C VAL A 626 36.87 33.59 -3.62
N LYS A 627 38.08 34.17 -3.55
CA LYS A 627 39.33 33.40 -3.44
C LYS A 627 39.51 32.93 -2.00
N VAL A 628 39.87 31.66 -1.81
CA VAL A 628 40.16 31.08 -0.50
C VAL A 628 41.49 31.61 0.06
N ALA A 629 41.52 31.95 1.34
CA ALA A 629 42.74 32.16 2.13
C ALA A 629 42.52 31.63 3.58
N PRO A 630 43.52 31.03 4.27
CA PRO A 630 43.26 30.21 5.46
C PRO A 630 43.78 30.75 6.81
N LYS A 631 43.19 30.22 7.90
CA LYS A 631 43.80 29.93 9.24
C LYS A 631 44.83 30.94 9.82
N LYS A 632 44.48 31.60 10.94
CA LYS A 632 44.96 31.29 12.32
C LYS A 632 44.64 32.39 13.34
N ARG A 633 44.23 31.94 14.55
CA ARG A 633 44.29 32.64 15.85
C ARG A 633 43.47 33.96 15.94
N ARG A 634 43.02 34.37 17.12
CA ARG A 634 43.38 33.95 18.49
C ARG A 634 42.14 33.62 19.32
#